data_AF-A0A7C7L447-F1
#
_entry.id   AF-A0A7C7L447-F1
#
_cell.length_a   1.000
_cell.length_b   1.000
_cell.length_c   1.000
_cell.angle_alpha   90.00
_cell.angle_beta   90.00
_cell.angle_gamma   90.00
#
_symmetry.space_group_name_H-M   'P 1'
#
loop_
_entity.id
_entity.type
_entity.pdbx_description
1 polymer ?
#
loop_
_entity_poly.entity_id
_entity_poly.type
_entity_poly.pdbx_seq_one_letter_code
_entity_poly.pdbx_strand_id
1 'polypeptide(L)' 'MHCLPAHRGEEITDEVLDSPRCIAWEQAENRLHTQKALLTLLTQGL' A
#
# COMPACT_ATOMS: atom_id res chain seq x y z
N MET A 1 -6.98 -4.60 -2.62
CA MET A 1 -6.11 -3.41 -2.59
C MET A 1 -6.88 -2.30 -1.88
N HIS A 2 -6.19 -1.49 -1.07
CA HIS A 2 -6.73 -0.31 -0.40
C HIS A 2 -5.56 0.59 0.00
N CYS A 3 -5.66 1.91 -0.17
CA CYS A 3 -4.54 2.81 0.11
C CYS A 3 -4.21 2.97 1.62
N LEU A 4 -5.16 2.63 2.49
CA LEU A 4 -5.11 2.77 3.95
C LEU A 4 -5.01 4.23 4.45
N PRO A 5 -5.49 4.55 5.67
CA PRO A 5 -6.27 3.67 6.56
C PRO A 5 -7.60 3.26 5.92
N ALA A 6 -8.15 2.11 6.33
CA ALA A 6 -9.45 1.63 5.87
C ALA A 6 -10.43 1.60 7.03
N HIS A 7 -11.66 2.07 6.80
CA HIS A 7 -12.75 1.93 7.76
C HIS A 7 -13.43 0.56 7.60
N ARG A 8 -13.18 -0.34 8.58
CA ARG A 8 -13.77 -1.68 8.62
C ARG A 8 -15.29 -1.59 8.75
N GLY A 9 -16.01 -2.39 7.97
CA GLY A 9 -17.47 -2.40 7.92
C GLY A 9 -18.11 -1.30 7.06
N GLU A 10 -17.34 -0.29 6.64
CA GLU A 10 -17.81 0.80 5.77
C GLU A 10 -17.18 0.72 4.38
N GLU A 11 -15.86 0.66 4.31
CA GLU A 11 -15.09 0.63 3.05
C GLU A 11 -14.69 -0.79 2.65
N ILE A 12 -14.51 -1.67 3.65
CA ILE A 12 -14.05 -3.05 3.48
C ILE A 12 -14.58 -3.89 4.64
N THR A 13 -15.04 -5.11 4.37
CA THR A 13 -15.43 -6.04 5.44
C THR A 13 -14.20 -6.64 6.11
N ASP A 14 -14.36 -7.09 7.35
CA ASP A 14 -13.28 -7.74 8.10
C ASP A 14 -12.76 -8.97 7.38
N GLU A 15 -13.66 -9.80 6.83
CA GLU A 15 -13.27 -11.04 6.15
C GLU A 15 -12.42 -10.76 4.91
N VAL A 16 -12.67 -9.66 4.19
CA VAL A 16 -11.88 -9.30 3.01
C VAL A 16 -10.52 -8.75 3.43
N LEU A 17 -10.45 -7.87 4.43
CA LEU A 17 -9.20 -7.25 4.88
C LEU A 17 -8.23 -8.28 5.50
N ASP A 18 -8.77 -9.32 6.14
CA ASP A 18 -7.99 -10.39 6.78
C ASP A 18 -7.83 -11.64 5.88
N SER A 19 -8.37 -11.62 4.66
CA SER A 19 -8.27 -12.75 3.73
C SER A 19 -6.84 -12.94 3.18
N PRO A 20 -6.44 -14.16 2.79
CA PRO A 20 -5.18 -14.42 2.09
C PRO A 20 -5.05 -13.72 0.72
N ARG A 21 -6.14 -13.14 0.21
CA ARG A 21 -6.15 -12.40 -1.07
C ARG A 21 -6.02 -10.89 -0.85
N CYS A 22 -6.04 -10.43 0.41
CA CYS A 22 -5.87 -9.02 0.73
C CYS A 22 -4.42 -8.61 0.52
N ILE A 23 -4.19 -7.75 -0.47
CA ILE A 23 -2.87 -7.20 -0.76
C ILE A 23 -2.72 -5.73 -0.31
N ALA A 24 -3.55 -5.25 0.61
CA ALA A 24 -3.50 -3.86 1.08
C ALA A 24 -2.24 -3.56 1.89
N TRP A 25 -1.70 -4.56 2.59
CA TRP A 25 -0.47 -4.44 3.38
C TRP A 25 0.78 -4.42 2.49
N GLU A 26 0.84 -5.29 1.48
CA GLU A 26 1.88 -5.31 0.46
C GLU A 26 1.87 -4.00 -0.35
N GLN A 27 0.69 -3.49 -0.70
CA GLN A 27 0.54 -2.17 -1.31
C GLN A 27 1.12 -1.06 -0.41
N ALA A 28 0.91 -1.12 0.91
CA ALA A 28 1.43 -0.15 1.86
C ALA A 28 2.96 -0.21 1.98
N GLU A 29 3.54 -1.41 2.01
CA GLU A 29 5.00 -1.61 1.99
C GLU A 29 5.61 -1.00 0.71
N ASN A 30 4.96 -1.21 -0.44
CA ASN A 30 5.41 -0.68 -1.72
C ASN A 30 5.52 0.85 -1.77
N ARG A 31 4.89 1.59 -0.84
CA ARG A 31 5.11 3.04 -0.73
C ARG A 31 6.57 3.38 -0.44
N LEU A 32 7.27 2.61 0.39
CA LEU A 32 8.68 2.83 0.69
C LEU A 32 9.54 2.67 -0.57
N HIS A 33 9.28 1.62 -1.35
CA HIS A 33 10.02 1.34 -2.59
C HIS A 33 9.79 2.42 -3.63
N THR A 34 8.54 2.85 -3.81
CA THR A 34 8.20 3.99 -4.69
C THR A 34 8.89 5.27 -4.26
N GLN A 35 8.88 5.58 -2.96
CA GLN A 35 9.55 6.78 -2.44
C GLN A 35 11.07 6.73 -2.63
N LYS A 36 11.71 5.58 -2.41
CA LYS A 36 13.13 5.37 -2.70
C LYS A 36 13.43 5.61 -4.18
N ALA A 37 12.66 5.01 -5.08
CA ALA A 37 12.83 5.19 -6.52
C ALA A 37 12.68 6.66 -6.93
N LEU A 38 11.68 7.36 -6.39
CA LEU A 38 11.48 8.78 -6.63
C LEU A 38 12.67 9.62 -6.14
N LEU A 39 13.18 9.35 -4.93
CA LEU A 39 14.35 10.05 -4.41
C LEU A 39 15.60 9.80 -5.26
N THR A 40 15.80 8.56 -5.73
CA THR A 40 16.88 8.22 -6.64
C THR A 40 16.79 8.99 -7.96
N LEU A 41 15.61 9.03 -8.59
CA LEU A 41 15.34 9.84 -9.80
C LEU A 41 15.67 11.32 -9.55
N LEU A 42 15.20 11.90 -8.45
CA LEU A 42 15.35 13.33 -8.16
C LEU A 42 16.78 13.74 -7.73
N THR A 43 17.51 12.86 -7.05
CA THR A 43 18.82 13.19 -6.46
C THR A 43 20.02 12.64 -7.22
N GLN A 44 19.82 11.59 -8.01
CA GLN A 44 20.89 10.90 -8.76
C GLN A 44 20.67 10.93 -10.27
N GLY A 45 19.53 11.42 -10.75
CA GLY A 45 19.27 11.59 -12.19
C GLY A 45 19.15 10.29 -12.97
N LEU A 46 18.74 9.20 -12.29
CA LEU A 46 18.37 7.92 -12.91
C LEU A 46 17.06 8.05 -13.69
#